data_AF-A0A6B2LYJ3-F1
#
_entry.id   AF-A0A6B2LYJ3-F1
#
_cell.length_a   1.000
_cell.length_b   1.000
_cell.length_c   1.000
_cell.angle_alpha   90.00
_cell.angle_beta   90.00
_cell.angle_gamma   90.00
#
_symmetry.space_group_name_H-M   'P 1'
#
loop_
_entity.id
_entity.type
_entity.pdbx_description
1 polymer ?
#
loop_
_entity_poly.entity_id
_entity_poly.type
_entity_poly.pdbx_seq_one_letter_code
_entity_poly.pdbx_strand_id
1 'polypeptide(L)'
;MKKTIFVTLLLLGCWAVVDAAVPEDWRADLPQPIVEDHPEWVDFYYEAWRFAELKKMTYEGHTIFDTAFKPGKVWLWDTVWISHFGIYVQDANPDIRDPMYAYDMFYAQQRADGCIPHVWKTTGDHSYKVHNPIFTLGELNYYRHTGDKSRLAVVLPKLDRFYFYLKQQYGEPDGLYRNFDWHNGMDNRPVADLSIDSTCEQAMVAGHLKQIAKLVGDDARAAKFDKEYLALKTRINETMWSEQDQFYTDLNADRTPFNAWSVASYWALLSGVADVEQASSMNAHLFDEANFKTPFMVPTLGRKSPGYDADGGLYWRGAVWVPTNTMVIKGLQKYGYTDAAREIAINGLEGMVATWRETGTLWENYDQENPGKRGERSRPDFVGWSGVQPIATLIETIIGIQTNAPENRIEWTLRMTEEHGARDLKWGPNYMREVDLVAESRTSTDSPVSLIISSNTPFTLVVDTGYTIKEFGVEKGSNQTFLIQH
;
A
#
# COMPACT_ATOMS: atom_id res chain seq x y z
N MET A 1 31.79 -67.95 -12.24
CA MET A 1 31.87 -67.57 -10.82
C MET A 1 32.90 -66.47 -10.63
N LYS A 2 32.51 -65.19 -10.62
CA LYS A 2 33.34 -64.12 -10.03
C LYS A 2 32.43 -63.10 -9.34
N LYS A 3 32.84 -62.79 -8.12
CA LYS A 3 32.14 -62.04 -7.06
C LYS A 3 32.10 -60.55 -7.37
N THR A 4 30.98 -59.94 -7.02
CA THR A 4 30.75 -58.50 -6.91
C THR A 4 31.60 -57.91 -5.78
N ILE A 5 32.28 -56.79 -6.03
CA ILE A 5 32.83 -55.89 -5.01
C ILE A 5 32.19 -54.52 -5.24
N PHE A 6 31.55 -54.01 -4.20
CA PHE A 6 30.98 -52.67 -4.08
C PHE A 6 32.10 -51.64 -3.98
N VAL A 7 32.04 -50.58 -4.78
CA VAL A 7 32.80 -49.33 -4.56
C VAL A 7 31.80 -48.20 -4.45
N THR A 8 31.74 -47.61 -3.25
CA THR A 8 30.98 -46.41 -2.93
C THR A 8 31.68 -45.20 -3.54
N LEU A 9 31.02 -44.50 -4.47
CA LEU A 9 31.43 -43.17 -4.91
C LEU A 9 30.58 -42.12 -4.20
N LEU A 10 31.22 -41.31 -3.35
CA LEU A 10 30.68 -40.03 -2.91
C LEU A 10 30.59 -39.09 -4.12
N LEU A 11 29.38 -38.62 -4.44
CA LEU A 11 29.17 -37.48 -5.32
C LEU A 11 28.81 -36.27 -4.44
N LEU A 12 29.79 -35.39 -4.25
CA LEU A 12 29.59 -34.01 -3.83
C LEU A 12 28.86 -33.29 -4.98
N GLY A 13 27.54 -33.14 -4.85
CA GLY A 13 26.75 -32.29 -5.73
C GLY A 13 26.91 -30.83 -5.34
N CYS A 14 27.76 -30.09 -6.04
CA CYS A 14 27.65 -28.65 -6.14
C CYS A 14 26.30 -28.32 -6.79
N TRP A 15 25.37 -27.77 -6.01
CA TRP A 15 24.21 -27.10 -6.57
C TRP A 15 24.66 -25.72 -7.04
N ALA A 16 24.85 -25.59 -8.35
CA ALA A 16 24.92 -24.29 -8.98
C ALA A 16 23.55 -23.62 -8.82
N VAL A 17 23.54 -22.47 -8.15
CA VAL A 17 22.44 -21.50 -8.23
C VAL A 17 22.28 -21.17 -9.71
N VAL A 18 21.13 -21.47 -10.28
CA VAL A 18 20.82 -21.09 -11.65
C VAL A 18 20.54 -19.60 -11.62
N ASP A 19 21.51 -18.80 -12.09
CA ASP A 19 21.29 -17.43 -12.52
C ASP A 19 20.20 -17.44 -13.59
N ALA A 20 18.98 -17.09 -13.19
CA ALA A 20 17.92 -16.75 -14.14
C ALA A 20 18.24 -15.36 -14.69
N ALA A 21 18.88 -15.34 -15.86
CA ALA A 21 19.20 -14.13 -16.59
C ALA A 21 17.92 -13.28 -16.81
N VAL A 22 17.94 -12.08 -16.25
CA VAL A 22 16.92 -11.05 -16.43
C VAL A 22 16.98 -10.53 -17.89
N PRO A 23 15.85 -10.28 -18.60
CA PRO A 23 15.86 -9.75 -19.96
C PRO A 23 16.56 -8.40 -20.10
N GLU A 24 17.13 -8.11 -21.28
CA GLU A 24 18.15 -7.09 -21.54
C GLU A 24 17.80 -5.60 -21.26
N ASP A 25 16.53 -5.19 -21.07
CA ASP A 25 16.21 -3.90 -20.43
C ASP A 25 14.75 -3.81 -19.93
N TRP A 26 14.41 -4.52 -18.85
CA TRP A 26 13.12 -4.39 -18.15
C TRP A 26 12.91 -3.00 -17.51
N ARG A 27 13.96 -2.18 -17.40
CA ARG A 27 13.88 -0.83 -16.80
C ARG A 27 13.29 0.18 -17.76
N ALA A 28 13.40 -0.05 -19.07
CA ALA A 28 12.75 0.76 -20.10
C ALA A 28 11.23 0.85 -19.92
N ASP A 29 10.65 -0.03 -19.10
CA ASP A 29 9.22 -0.07 -18.80
C ASP A 29 8.80 0.72 -17.56
N LEU A 30 9.72 1.39 -16.88
CA LEU A 30 9.48 1.93 -15.55
C LEU A 30 9.72 3.44 -15.51
N PRO A 31 8.97 4.19 -14.68
CA PRO A 31 9.31 5.58 -14.41
C PRO A 31 10.69 5.64 -13.76
N GLN A 32 11.46 6.68 -14.08
CA GLN A 32 12.81 6.86 -13.56
C GLN A 32 12.77 7.91 -12.44
N PRO A 33 12.74 7.49 -11.16
CA PRO A 33 12.80 8.44 -10.06
C PRO A 33 14.16 9.16 -10.03
N ILE A 34 14.14 10.45 -9.73
CA ILE A 34 15.33 11.28 -9.55
C ILE A 34 15.34 11.75 -8.11
N VAL A 35 16.44 11.47 -7.42
CA VAL A 35 16.77 12.00 -6.10
C VAL A 35 18.29 12.13 -6.03
N GLU A 36 18.83 13.30 -6.40
CA GLU A 36 20.27 13.51 -6.63
C GLU A 36 21.14 13.09 -5.43
N ASP A 37 20.74 13.49 -4.22
CA ASP A 37 21.52 13.25 -3.00
C ASP A 37 21.32 11.83 -2.40
N HIS A 38 20.41 11.02 -2.97
CA HIS A 38 20.10 9.67 -2.48
C HIS A 38 20.10 8.62 -3.61
N PRO A 39 21.25 8.40 -4.29
CA PRO A 39 21.36 7.41 -5.36
C PRO A 39 21.00 5.99 -4.88
N GLU A 40 21.22 5.68 -3.60
CA GLU A 40 20.87 4.38 -3.02
C GLU A 40 19.36 4.11 -2.96
N TRP A 41 18.53 5.15 -2.90
CA TRP A 41 17.07 5.00 -2.95
C TRP A 41 16.63 4.58 -4.36
N VAL A 42 17.28 5.15 -5.38
CA VAL A 42 17.05 4.80 -6.79
C VAL A 42 17.60 3.39 -7.09
N ASP A 43 18.76 3.03 -6.55
CA ASP A 43 19.28 1.66 -6.66
C ASP A 43 18.31 0.64 -6.05
N PHE A 44 17.78 0.95 -4.86
CA PHE A 44 16.83 0.09 -4.18
C PHE A 44 15.46 0.02 -4.87
N TYR A 45 15.01 1.12 -5.49
CA TYR A 45 13.84 1.13 -6.38
C TYR A 45 13.98 0.09 -7.50
N TYR A 46 15.11 0.11 -8.22
CA TYR A 46 15.36 -0.85 -9.28
C TYR A 46 15.53 -2.27 -8.73
N GLU A 47 16.14 -2.43 -7.57
CA GLU A 47 16.25 -3.74 -6.96
C GLU A 47 14.88 -4.34 -6.61
N ALA A 48 13.94 -3.53 -6.09
CA ALA A 48 12.58 -3.96 -5.82
C ALA A 48 11.88 -4.46 -7.10
N TRP A 49 12.03 -3.74 -8.22
CA TRP A 49 11.51 -4.17 -9.51
C TRP A 49 12.20 -5.42 -10.06
N ARG A 50 13.51 -5.56 -9.86
CA ARG A 50 14.24 -6.80 -10.22
C ARG A 50 13.66 -7.99 -9.47
N PHE A 51 13.37 -7.86 -8.17
CA PHE A 51 12.69 -8.91 -7.41
C PHE A 51 11.24 -9.13 -7.89
N ALA A 52 10.49 -8.07 -8.21
CA ALA A 52 9.14 -8.17 -8.79
C ALA A 52 9.16 -9.01 -10.07
N GLU A 53 10.11 -8.74 -10.97
CA GLU A 53 10.32 -9.45 -12.23
C GLU A 53 10.71 -10.92 -12.02
N LEU A 54 11.55 -11.21 -11.02
CA LEU A 54 11.93 -12.58 -10.68
C LEU A 54 10.80 -13.39 -10.00
N LYS A 55 9.86 -12.69 -9.34
CA LYS A 55 8.77 -13.29 -8.55
C LYS A 55 7.44 -13.17 -9.26
N LYS A 56 7.42 -13.43 -10.57
CA LYS A 56 6.19 -13.46 -11.36
C LYS A 56 5.60 -14.85 -11.44
N MET A 57 4.29 -14.92 -11.58
CA MET A 57 3.55 -16.15 -11.77
C MET A 57 2.60 -16.00 -12.96
N THR A 58 2.56 -17.01 -13.83
CA THR A 58 1.63 -17.03 -14.96
C THR A 58 0.43 -17.94 -14.64
N TYR A 59 -0.77 -17.38 -14.77
CA TYR A 59 -2.04 -18.08 -14.58
C TYR A 59 -2.94 -17.82 -15.80
N GLU A 60 -3.40 -18.90 -16.45
CA GLU A 60 -4.30 -18.83 -17.61
C GLU A 60 -3.81 -17.90 -18.74
N GLY A 61 -2.49 -17.80 -18.92
CA GLY A 61 -1.87 -16.96 -19.95
C GLY A 61 -1.62 -15.51 -19.53
N HIS A 62 -1.97 -15.13 -18.30
CA HIS A 62 -1.71 -13.80 -17.74
C HIS A 62 -0.66 -13.87 -16.63
N THR A 63 0.24 -12.89 -16.56
CA THR A 63 1.28 -12.84 -15.53
C THR A 63 0.91 -11.85 -14.43
N ILE A 64 1.06 -12.27 -13.18
CA ILE A 64 0.89 -11.44 -11.99
C ILE A 64 2.14 -11.51 -11.11
N PHE A 65 2.30 -10.55 -10.21
CA PHE A 65 3.32 -10.63 -9.16
C PHE A 65 2.93 -11.63 -8.07
N ASP A 66 3.93 -12.29 -7.50
CA ASP A 66 3.75 -13.24 -6.42
C ASP A 66 3.29 -12.54 -5.14
N THR A 67 2.17 -13.03 -4.60
CA THR A 67 1.59 -12.52 -3.37
C THR A 67 2.20 -13.14 -2.11
N ALA A 68 2.61 -14.42 -2.10
CA ALA A 68 3.16 -15.04 -0.87
C ALA A 68 3.89 -16.39 -1.09
N PHE A 69 4.64 -16.53 -2.19
CA PHE A 69 5.63 -17.61 -2.45
C PHE A 69 5.08 -19.03 -2.37
N LYS A 70 3.76 -19.21 -2.45
CA LYS A 70 3.13 -20.52 -2.51
C LYS A 70 2.59 -20.72 -3.91
N PRO A 71 3.27 -21.55 -4.73
CA PRO A 71 2.82 -21.85 -6.07
C PRO A 71 1.34 -22.27 -6.08
N GLY A 72 0.57 -21.68 -6.98
CA GLY A 72 -0.85 -21.95 -7.15
C GLY A 72 -1.76 -21.27 -6.13
N LYS A 73 -1.29 -20.28 -5.37
CA LYS A 73 -2.10 -19.47 -4.47
C LYS A 73 -1.84 -17.98 -4.65
N VAL A 74 -2.92 -17.21 -4.63
CA VAL A 74 -2.92 -15.75 -4.69
C VAL A 74 -3.73 -15.22 -3.52
N TRP A 75 -3.21 -14.25 -2.78
CA TRP A 75 -3.87 -13.71 -1.57
C TRP A 75 -4.44 -12.32 -1.81
N LEU A 76 -5.63 -12.08 -1.25
CA LEU A 76 -6.41 -10.87 -1.46
C LEU A 76 -5.68 -9.63 -0.94
N TRP A 77 -5.27 -9.65 0.33
CA TRP A 77 -4.61 -8.51 0.99
C TRP A 77 -3.37 -8.06 0.22
N ASP A 78 -2.51 -9.03 -0.07
CA ASP A 78 -1.26 -8.88 -0.81
C ASP A 78 -1.50 -8.31 -2.21
N THR A 79 -2.49 -8.84 -2.92
CA THR A 79 -2.90 -8.37 -4.25
C THR A 79 -3.27 -6.89 -4.22
N VAL A 80 -3.96 -6.45 -3.16
CA VAL A 80 -4.34 -5.04 -3.04
C VAL A 80 -3.12 -4.15 -2.91
N TRP A 81 -2.17 -4.48 -2.03
CA TRP A 81 -0.95 -3.69 -1.88
C TRP A 81 -0.04 -3.76 -3.10
N ILE A 82 0.10 -4.93 -3.74
CA ILE A 82 0.84 -5.09 -4.99
C ILE A 82 0.32 -4.14 -6.06
N SER A 83 -1.00 -4.00 -6.17
CA SER A 83 -1.58 -3.12 -7.18
C SER A 83 -1.21 -1.64 -7.01
N HIS A 84 -0.79 -1.21 -5.81
CA HIS A 84 -0.38 0.18 -5.59
C HIS A 84 0.93 0.54 -6.28
N PHE A 85 1.85 -0.41 -6.46
CA PHE A 85 3.06 -0.18 -7.28
C PHE A 85 2.95 -0.80 -8.67
N GLY A 86 2.12 -1.84 -8.85
CA GLY A 86 1.90 -2.49 -10.13
C GLY A 86 1.34 -1.55 -11.20
N ILE A 87 0.65 -0.47 -10.81
CA ILE A 87 0.23 0.58 -11.75
C ILE A 87 1.37 1.26 -12.50
N TYR A 88 2.62 1.18 -12.02
CA TYR A 88 3.78 1.79 -12.67
C TYR A 88 4.49 0.85 -13.67
N VAL A 89 3.97 -0.35 -13.92
CA VAL A 89 4.38 -1.18 -15.07
C VAL A 89 3.76 -0.59 -16.35
N GLN A 90 4.57 -0.31 -17.38
CA GLN A 90 4.14 0.45 -18.55
C GLN A 90 3.79 -0.42 -19.79
N ASP A 91 4.59 -0.39 -20.87
CA ASP A 91 4.38 -1.04 -22.16
C ASP A 91 5.28 -2.26 -22.49
N ALA A 92 6.51 -2.37 -21.98
CA ALA A 92 7.52 -3.32 -22.46
C ALA A 92 7.26 -4.78 -22.05
N ASN A 93 6.45 -5.03 -21.02
CA ASN A 93 6.06 -6.39 -20.62
C ASN A 93 4.53 -6.61 -20.71
N PRO A 94 3.99 -6.86 -21.92
CA PRO A 94 2.55 -7.00 -22.13
C PRO A 94 1.92 -8.15 -21.32
N ASP A 95 2.72 -9.14 -20.92
CA ASP A 95 2.25 -10.28 -20.14
C ASP A 95 1.99 -9.94 -18.66
N ILE A 96 2.61 -8.89 -18.10
CA ILE A 96 2.44 -8.40 -16.69
C ILE A 96 1.60 -7.12 -16.61
N ARG A 97 1.20 -6.57 -17.76
CA ARG A 97 0.72 -5.18 -17.84
C ARG A 97 -0.54 -4.88 -17.06
N ASP A 98 -1.33 -5.89 -16.70
CA ASP A 98 -2.60 -5.66 -16.01
C ASP A 98 -2.44 -5.84 -14.49
N PRO A 99 -2.19 -4.75 -13.71
CA PRO A 99 -2.13 -4.83 -12.26
C PRO A 99 -3.45 -5.26 -11.62
N MET A 100 -4.55 -5.23 -12.37
CA MET A 100 -5.89 -5.58 -11.92
C MET A 100 -6.27 -7.03 -12.26
N TYR A 101 -5.47 -7.76 -13.03
CA TYR A 101 -5.84 -9.14 -13.40
C TYR A 101 -6.05 -10.04 -12.18
N ALA A 102 -5.20 -9.91 -11.16
CA ALA A 102 -5.35 -10.65 -9.90
C ALA A 102 -6.67 -10.33 -9.18
N TYR A 103 -7.19 -9.10 -9.29
CA TYR A 103 -8.52 -8.74 -8.77
C TYR A 103 -9.61 -9.48 -9.52
N ASP A 104 -9.50 -9.57 -10.84
CA ASP A 104 -10.48 -10.24 -11.68
C ASP A 104 -10.55 -11.74 -11.40
N MET A 105 -9.40 -12.36 -11.08
CA MET A 105 -9.34 -13.73 -10.57
C MET A 105 -10.18 -13.91 -9.29
N PHE A 106 -10.14 -12.96 -8.34
CA PHE A 106 -10.98 -12.99 -7.14
C PHE A 106 -12.46 -12.74 -7.45
N TYR A 107 -12.76 -11.76 -8.30
CA TYR A 107 -14.12 -11.41 -8.70
C TYR A 107 -14.82 -12.51 -9.50
N ALA A 108 -14.07 -13.33 -10.23
CA ALA A 108 -14.57 -14.53 -10.90
C ALA A 108 -14.96 -15.63 -9.91
N GLN A 109 -14.32 -15.67 -8.74
CA GLN A 109 -14.63 -16.63 -7.67
C GLN A 109 -15.74 -16.16 -6.72
N GLN A 110 -16.36 -15.00 -6.96
CA GLN A 110 -17.44 -14.54 -6.11
C GLN A 110 -18.62 -15.52 -6.14
N ARG A 111 -18.95 -16.07 -4.97
CA ARG A 111 -20.03 -17.03 -4.77
C ARG A 111 -21.42 -16.40 -4.90
N ALA A 112 -22.45 -17.24 -4.97
CA ALA A 112 -23.85 -16.81 -5.03
C ALA A 112 -24.30 -16.01 -3.77
N ASP A 113 -23.71 -16.29 -2.61
CA ASP A 113 -23.95 -15.57 -1.35
C ASP A 113 -23.17 -14.25 -1.23
N GLY A 114 -22.34 -13.90 -2.22
CA GLY A 114 -21.55 -12.67 -2.24
C GLY A 114 -20.13 -12.81 -1.68
N CYS A 115 -19.79 -13.97 -1.09
CA CYS A 115 -18.45 -14.26 -0.58
C CYS A 115 -17.38 -14.18 -1.68
N ILE A 116 -16.28 -13.49 -1.38
CA ILE A 116 -15.02 -13.55 -2.13
C ILE A 116 -13.97 -14.15 -1.20
N PRO A 117 -13.35 -15.30 -1.55
CA PRO A 117 -12.40 -15.96 -0.67
C PRO A 117 -11.11 -15.14 -0.50
N HIS A 118 -10.46 -15.26 0.66
CA HIS A 118 -9.19 -14.56 0.93
C HIS A 118 -8.02 -15.01 0.05
N VAL A 119 -8.16 -16.19 -0.58
CA VAL A 119 -7.11 -16.87 -1.33
C VAL A 119 -7.76 -17.50 -2.54
N TRP A 120 -7.27 -17.11 -3.70
CA TRP A 120 -7.52 -17.79 -4.95
C TRP A 120 -6.54 -18.96 -5.08
N LYS A 121 -7.00 -20.11 -5.55
CA LYS A 121 -6.17 -21.30 -5.75
C LYS A 121 -6.38 -21.90 -7.13
N THR A 122 -5.30 -22.37 -7.77
CA THR A 122 -5.34 -23.07 -9.06
C THR A 122 -6.07 -24.41 -9.00
N THR A 123 -6.08 -25.05 -7.84
CA THR A 123 -6.71 -26.37 -7.60
C THR A 123 -8.24 -26.30 -7.56
N GLY A 124 -8.84 -25.11 -7.51
CA GLY A 124 -10.29 -24.93 -7.43
C GLY A 124 -10.93 -25.25 -6.08
N ASP A 125 -10.15 -25.65 -5.06
CA ASP A 125 -10.66 -25.84 -3.69
C ASP A 125 -10.77 -24.50 -2.95
N HIS A 126 -11.96 -23.90 -3.00
CA HIS A 126 -12.15 -22.55 -2.46
C HIS A 126 -12.10 -22.54 -0.93
N SER A 127 -11.36 -21.57 -0.38
CA SER A 127 -11.37 -21.28 1.06
C SER A 127 -12.74 -20.73 1.47
N TYR A 128 -13.25 -21.14 2.63
CA TYR A 128 -14.41 -20.46 3.26
C TYR A 128 -14.00 -19.22 4.05
N LYS A 129 -12.69 -18.98 4.20
CA LYS A 129 -12.14 -17.81 4.89
C LYS A 129 -12.12 -16.61 3.95
N VAL A 130 -12.34 -15.45 4.54
CA VAL A 130 -12.31 -14.15 3.87
C VAL A 130 -11.33 -13.22 4.58
N HIS A 131 -10.85 -12.20 3.88
CA HIS A 131 -9.96 -11.17 4.40
C HIS A 131 -10.70 -9.84 4.42
N ASN A 132 -10.13 -8.85 5.10
CA ASN A 132 -10.54 -7.46 5.10
C ASN A 132 -10.93 -6.95 3.68
N PRO A 133 -12.03 -6.18 3.55
CA PRO A 133 -12.66 -5.82 2.26
C PRO A 133 -11.95 -4.75 1.42
N ILE A 134 -10.63 -4.71 1.43
CA ILE A 134 -9.87 -3.54 0.98
C ILE A 134 -9.70 -3.39 -0.53
N PHE A 135 -10.35 -4.21 -1.38
CA PHE A 135 -10.30 -4.09 -2.85
C PHE A 135 -10.55 -2.66 -3.36
N THR A 136 -11.46 -1.94 -2.70
CA THR A 136 -11.79 -0.57 -3.11
C THR A 136 -10.60 0.41 -3.07
N LEU A 137 -9.57 0.15 -2.26
CA LEU A 137 -8.34 0.96 -2.23
C LEU A 137 -7.64 0.92 -3.59
N GLY A 138 -7.33 -0.28 -4.10
CA GLY A 138 -6.63 -0.40 -5.37
C GLY A 138 -7.50 -0.05 -6.57
N GLU A 139 -8.81 -0.34 -6.55
CA GLU A 139 -9.73 0.08 -7.63
C GLU A 139 -9.78 1.60 -7.79
N LEU A 140 -9.84 2.34 -6.68
CA LEU A 140 -9.83 3.80 -6.71
C LEU A 140 -8.44 4.37 -7.03
N ASN A 141 -7.37 3.72 -6.58
CA ASN A 141 -6.00 4.10 -6.95
C ASN A 141 -5.76 3.93 -8.46
N TYR A 142 -6.14 2.78 -9.01
CA TYR A 142 -6.08 2.50 -10.44
C TYR A 142 -6.92 3.48 -11.24
N TYR A 143 -8.15 3.77 -10.82
CA TYR A 143 -9.00 4.78 -11.45
C TYR A 143 -8.37 6.18 -11.41
N ARG A 144 -7.76 6.57 -10.28
CA ARG A 144 -7.09 7.87 -10.15
C ARG A 144 -5.90 7.99 -11.11
N HIS A 145 -5.14 6.92 -11.30
CA HIS A 145 -3.98 6.90 -12.19
C HIS A 145 -4.34 6.80 -13.68
N THR A 146 -5.31 5.96 -14.05
CA THR A 146 -5.64 5.65 -15.45
C THR A 146 -6.87 6.39 -15.97
N GLY A 147 -7.78 6.81 -15.09
CA GLY A 147 -9.08 7.36 -15.46
C GLY A 147 -10.06 6.29 -15.99
N ASP A 148 -9.75 4.99 -15.88
CA ASP A 148 -10.63 3.92 -16.35
C ASP A 148 -11.89 3.78 -15.49
N LYS A 149 -12.88 4.57 -15.85
CA LYS A 149 -14.22 4.55 -15.26
C LYS A 149 -15.00 3.28 -15.63
N SER A 150 -14.65 2.61 -16.74
CA SER A 150 -15.44 1.49 -17.26
C SER A 150 -15.37 0.28 -16.32
N ARG A 151 -14.20 0.02 -15.74
CA ARG A 151 -13.97 -1.01 -14.74
C ARG A 151 -14.84 -0.83 -13.49
N LEU A 152 -14.94 0.41 -12.99
CA LEU A 152 -15.74 0.73 -11.80
C LEU A 152 -17.20 0.29 -11.91
N ALA A 153 -17.80 0.42 -13.10
CA ALA A 153 -19.18 -0.01 -13.35
C ALA A 153 -19.34 -1.54 -13.29
N VAL A 154 -18.32 -2.29 -13.72
CA VAL A 154 -18.31 -3.75 -13.73
C VAL A 154 -18.14 -4.31 -12.31
N VAL A 155 -17.27 -3.72 -11.50
CA VAL A 155 -16.91 -4.24 -10.19
C VAL A 155 -17.87 -3.81 -9.08
N LEU A 156 -18.53 -2.64 -9.20
CA LEU A 156 -19.47 -2.12 -8.20
C LEU A 156 -20.51 -3.15 -7.69
N PRO A 157 -21.28 -3.86 -8.54
CA PRO A 157 -22.25 -4.85 -8.05
C PRO A 157 -21.62 -6.04 -7.33
N LYS A 158 -20.37 -6.41 -7.67
CA LYS A 158 -19.64 -7.47 -6.98
C LYS A 158 -19.21 -7.01 -5.59
N LEU A 159 -18.63 -5.82 -5.50
CA LEU A 159 -18.20 -5.25 -4.23
C LEU A 159 -19.38 -4.95 -3.29
N ASP A 160 -20.54 -4.52 -3.82
CA ASP A 160 -21.78 -4.39 -3.03
C ASP A 160 -22.16 -5.72 -2.37
N ARG A 161 -22.22 -6.80 -3.15
CA ARG A 161 -22.54 -8.14 -2.62
C ARG A 161 -21.53 -8.62 -1.58
N PHE A 162 -20.24 -8.35 -1.79
CA PHE A 162 -19.21 -8.73 -0.83
C PHE A 162 -19.30 -7.93 0.47
N TYR A 163 -19.59 -6.63 0.39
CA TYR A 163 -19.83 -5.78 1.55
C TYR A 163 -20.93 -6.34 2.45
N PHE A 164 -22.09 -6.70 1.86
CA PHE A 164 -23.22 -7.23 2.63
C PHE A 164 -23.03 -8.67 3.09
N TYR A 165 -22.23 -9.48 2.37
CA TYR A 165 -21.80 -10.77 2.88
C TYR A 165 -21.02 -10.60 4.19
N LEU A 166 -20.01 -9.73 4.22
CA LEU A 166 -19.22 -9.49 5.43
C LEU A 166 -20.07 -8.93 6.57
N LYS A 167 -20.95 -7.96 6.27
CA LYS A 167 -21.90 -7.43 7.25
C LYS A 167 -22.77 -8.51 7.86
N GLN A 168 -23.26 -9.45 7.05
CA GLN A 168 -24.10 -10.55 7.53
C GLN A 168 -23.31 -11.56 8.38
N GLN A 169 -22.08 -11.89 7.97
CA GLN A 169 -21.30 -12.94 8.64
C GLN A 169 -20.63 -12.44 9.94
N TYR A 170 -20.20 -11.17 9.96
CA TYR A 170 -19.28 -10.67 10.97
C TYR A 170 -19.73 -9.40 11.69
N GLY A 171 -20.76 -8.72 11.16
CA GLY A 171 -21.37 -7.58 11.82
C GLY A 171 -22.20 -8.00 13.03
N GLU A 172 -22.06 -7.25 14.11
CA GLU A 172 -22.88 -7.34 15.31
C GLU A 172 -24.12 -6.43 15.20
N PRO A 173 -25.19 -6.69 16.00
CA PRO A 173 -26.39 -5.86 15.99
C PRO A 173 -26.16 -4.36 16.28
N ASP A 174 -25.09 -4.04 17.01
CA ASP A 174 -24.68 -2.66 17.32
C ASP A 174 -23.90 -1.98 16.18
N GLY A 175 -23.54 -2.72 15.13
CA GLY A 175 -22.84 -2.25 13.94
C GLY A 175 -21.33 -2.50 13.95
N LEU A 176 -20.76 -2.98 15.05
CA LEU A 176 -19.34 -3.31 15.14
C LEU A 176 -19.01 -4.65 14.47
N TYR A 177 -17.74 -4.88 14.15
CA TYR A 177 -17.32 -6.11 13.47
C TYR A 177 -16.49 -6.98 14.40
N ARG A 178 -16.84 -8.26 14.45
CA ARG A 178 -16.07 -9.26 15.20
C ARG A 178 -14.70 -9.48 14.58
N ASN A 179 -13.72 -9.70 15.43
CA ASN A 179 -12.48 -10.35 15.05
C ASN A 179 -12.71 -11.86 14.87
N PHE A 180 -12.03 -12.47 13.92
CA PHE A 180 -12.04 -13.92 13.70
C PHE A 180 -10.79 -14.36 12.95
N ASP A 181 -10.40 -15.62 13.16
CA ASP A 181 -9.09 -16.12 12.78
C ASP A 181 -8.71 -15.81 11.32
N TRP A 182 -7.57 -15.15 11.13
CA TRP A 182 -6.91 -14.78 9.86
C TRP A 182 -7.61 -13.69 9.03
N HIS A 183 -8.68 -13.04 9.52
CA HIS A 183 -9.41 -12.03 8.74
C HIS A 183 -8.67 -10.71 8.61
N ASN A 184 -8.12 -10.23 9.73
CA ASN A 184 -7.50 -8.92 9.82
C ASN A 184 -6.06 -8.87 9.26
N GLY A 185 -5.53 -10.01 8.80
CA GLY A 185 -4.17 -10.16 8.29
C GLY A 185 -3.06 -10.08 9.34
N MET A 186 -3.41 -9.83 10.62
CA MET A 186 -2.47 -9.54 11.70
C MET A 186 -2.41 -10.67 12.73
N ASP A 187 -2.05 -11.87 12.27
CA ASP A 187 -2.31 -13.18 12.89
C ASP A 187 -1.96 -13.34 14.39
N ASN A 188 -0.91 -12.69 14.89
CA ASN A 188 -0.50 -12.80 16.30
C ASN A 188 -0.48 -11.47 17.05
N ARG A 189 -1.12 -10.43 16.49
CA ARG A 189 -1.37 -9.18 17.19
C ARG A 189 -2.25 -9.44 18.42
N PRO A 190 -1.99 -8.83 19.59
CA PRO A 190 -2.97 -8.75 20.66
C PRO A 190 -4.25 -8.08 20.14
N VAL A 191 -5.37 -8.80 20.18
CA VAL A 191 -6.64 -8.38 19.59
C VAL A 191 -7.80 -8.86 20.47
N ALA A 192 -8.86 -8.07 20.54
CA ALA A 192 -10.07 -8.39 21.30
C ALA A 192 -11.16 -9.02 20.41
N ASP A 193 -12.38 -9.14 20.93
CA ASP A 193 -13.51 -9.76 20.23
C ASP A 193 -14.08 -8.89 19.11
N LEU A 194 -14.05 -7.56 19.26
CA LEU A 194 -14.51 -6.59 18.26
C LEU A 194 -13.32 -5.74 17.83
N SER A 195 -13.01 -5.72 16.53
CA SER A 195 -11.80 -5.07 16.06
C SER A 195 -12.03 -3.71 15.41
N ILE A 196 -11.17 -2.76 15.77
CA ILE A 196 -11.12 -1.42 15.19
C ILE A 196 -10.79 -1.45 13.70
N ASP A 197 -9.87 -2.33 13.26
CA ASP A 197 -9.49 -2.42 11.85
C ASP A 197 -10.68 -2.80 10.98
N SER A 198 -11.32 -3.93 11.27
CA SER A 198 -12.38 -4.53 10.46
C SER A 198 -13.58 -3.60 10.41
N THR A 199 -13.90 -2.93 11.52
CA THR A 199 -14.98 -1.94 11.59
C THR A 199 -14.64 -0.68 10.78
N CYS A 200 -13.40 -0.18 10.86
CA CYS A 200 -12.94 0.99 10.10
C CYS A 200 -12.82 0.68 8.60
N GLU A 201 -12.33 -0.48 8.22
CA GLU A 201 -12.22 -0.92 6.82
C GLU A 201 -13.60 -1.10 6.20
N GLN A 202 -14.57 -1.65 6.95
CA GLN A 202 -15.95 -1.70 6.48
C GLN A 202 -16.51 -0.27 6.28
N ALA A 203 -16.22 0.67 7.19
CA ALA A 203 -16.61 2.06 7.01
C ALA A 203 -15.96 2.66 5.75
N MET A 204 -14.64 2.48 5.59
CA MET A 204 -13.88 2.91 4.43
C MET A 204 -14.50 2.40 3.13
N VAL A 205 -14.81 1.09 3.06
CA VAL A 205 -15.39 0.46 1.88
C VAL A 205 -16.78 1.01 1.59
N ALA A 206 -17.61 1.29 2.61
CA ALA A 206 -18.88 1.99 2.39
C ALA A 206 -18.65 3.38 1.78
N GLY A 207 -17.69 4.15 2.31
CA GLY A 207 -17.30 5.45 1.75
C GLY A 207 -16.82 5.38 0.30
N HIS A 208 -15.98 4.39 -0.02
CA HIS A 208 -15.50 4.15 -1.38
C HIS A 208 -16.61 3.66 -2.31
N LEU A 209 -17.49 2.77 -1.87
CA LEU A 209 -18.62 2.30 -2.69
C LEU A 209 -19.62 3.41 -2.97
N LYS A 210 -19.83 4.33 -2.03
CA LYS A 210 -20.55 5.58 -2.28
C LYS A 210 -19.86 6.40 -3.38
N GLN A 211 -18.54 6.58 -3.32
CA GLN A 211 -17.79 7.31 -4.34
C GLN A 211 -17.89 6.64 -5.71
N ILE A 212 -17.64 5.34 -5.78
CA ILE A 212 -17.74 4.54 -7.02
C ILE A 212 -19.14 4.63 -7.60
N ALA A 213 -20.18 4.46 -6.78
CA ALA A 213 -21.58 4.56 -7.20
C ALA A 213 -21.89 5.95 -7.80
N LYS A 214 -21.44 7.04 -7.17
CA LYS A 214 -21.56 8.39 -7.74
C LYS A 214 -20.83 8.53 -9.07
N LEU A 215 -19.60 8.02 -9.15
CA LEU A 215 -18.81 8.08 -10.39
C LEU A 215 -19.58 7.42 -11.53
N VAL A 216 -20.20 6.25 -11.32
CA VAL A 216 -20.93 5.52 -12.37
C VAL A 216 -22.40 5.94 -12.53
N GLY A 217 -22.87 6.94 -11.78
CA GLY A 217 -24.24 7.46 -11.87
C GLY A 217 -25.32 6.62 -11.19
N ASP A 218 -24.96 5.81 -10.19
CA ASP A 218 -25.90 5.03 -9.37
C ASP A 218 -26.17 5.73 -8.03
N ASP A 219 -27.05 6.74 -8.07
CA ASP A 219 -27.40 7.53 -6.88
C ASP A 219 -28.07 6.71 -5.78
N ALA A 220 -28.79 5.64 -6.14
CA ALA A 220 -29.45 4.76 -5.17
C ALA A 220 -28.44 3.96 -4.34
N ARG A 221 -27.43 3.35 -4.98
CA ARG A 221 -26.32 2.71 -4.27
C ARG A 221 -25.49 3.75 -3.51
N ALA A 222 -25.27 4.94 -4.07
CA ALA A 222 -24.55 6.00 -3.38
C ALA A 222 -25.23 6.38 -2.05
N ALA A 223 -26.54 6.61 -2.05
CA ALA A 223 -27.30 6.92 -0.84
C ALA A 223 -27.31 5.77 0.18
N LYS A 224 -27.43 4.52 -0.31
CA LYS A 224 -27.35 3.30 0.51
C LYS A 224 -26.02 3.23 1.26
N PHE A 225 -24.89 3.38 0.57
CA PHE A 225 -23.58 3.30 1.18
C PHE A 225 -23.20 4.53 2.01
N ASP A 226 -23.75 5.70 1.71
CA ASP A 226 -23.61 6.88 2.58
C ASP A 226 -24.22 6.62 3.97
N LYS A 227 -25.41 6.01 4.02
CA LYS A 227 -26.05 5.63 5.28
C LYS A 227 -25.21 4.62 6.07
N GLU A 228 -24.66 3.61 5.39
CA GLU A 228 -23.78 2.62 6.02
C GLU A 228 -22.51 3.26 6.59
N TYR A 229 -21.85 4.13 5.82
CA TYR A 229 -20.65 4.85 6.27
C TYR A 229 -20.92 5.71 7.50
N LEU A 230 -21.98 6.53 7.47
CA LEU A 230 -22.31 7.43 8.57
C LEU A 230 -22.67 6.64 9.85
N ALA A 231 -23.40 5.54 9.74
CA ALA A 231 -23.72 4.70 10.88
C ALA A 231 -22.47 4.11 11.54
N LEU A 232 -21.53 3.60 10.74
CA LEU A 232 -20.26 3.07 11.24
C LEU A 232 -19.38 4.17 11.83
N LYS A 233 -19.26 5.32 11.16
CA LYS A 233 -18.51 6.47 11.66
C LYS A 233 -19.00 6.91 13.03
N THR A 234 -20.32 7.03 13.22
CA THR A 234 -20.90 7.37 14.52
C THR A 234 -20.59 6.29 15.56
N ARG A 235 -20.83 5.02 15.25
CA ARG A 235 -20.62 3.92 16.21
C ARG A 235 -19.15 3.80 16.65
N ILE A 236 -18.20 3.89 15.72
CA ILE A 236 -16.76 3.83 16.02
C ILE A 236 -16.38 4.93 17.00
N ASN A 237 -16.79 6.19 16.73
CA ASN A 237 -16.45 7.32 17.60
C ASN A 237 -17.13 7.26 18.97
N GLU A 238 -18.35 6.72 19.06
CA GLU A 238 -19.06 6.57 20.34
C GLU A 238 -18.47 5.48 21.25
N THR A 239 -17.82 4.47 20.69
CA THR A 239 -17.54 3.22 21.43
C THR A 239 -16.08 2.80 21.44
N MET A 240 -15.32 3.11 20.40
CA MET A 240 -13.93 2.66 20.24
C MET A 240 -12.89 3.76 20.48
N TRP A 241 -13.31 5.02 20.63
CA TRP A 241 -12.42 6.12 21.00
C TRP A 241 -12.25 6.19 22.52
N SER A 242 -11.01 6.20 23.01
CA SER A 242 -10.68 6.43 24.41
C SER A 242 -10.37 7.92 24.63
N GLU A 243 -11.23 8.64 25.35
CA GLU A 243 -10.96 10.03 25.72
C GLU A 243 -9.78 10.17 26.68
N GLN A 244 -9.51 9.14 27.49
CA GLN A 244 -8.38 9.15 28.41
C GLN A 244 -7.05 9.04 27.66
N ASP A 245 -6.99 8.13 26.68
CA ASP A 245 -5.76 7.82 25.95
C ASP A 245 -5.59 8.66 24.68
N GLN A 246 -6.67 9.32 24.25
CA GLN A 246 -6.75 10.03 22.97
C GLN A 246 -6.34 9.11 21.80
N PHE A 247 -6.87 7.88 21.80
CA PHE A 247 -6.54 6.82 20.84
C PHE A 247 -7.72 5.86 20.65
N TYR A 248 -7.83 5.25 19.47
CA TYR A 248 -8.82 4.20 19.22
C TYR A 248 -8.35 2.83 19.71
N THR A 249 -9.28 1.98 20.11
CA THR A 249 -8.98 0.64 20.60
C THR A 249 -10.00 -0.41 20.14
N ASP A 250 -9.55 -1.67 20.11
CA ASP A 250 -10.42 -2.83 20.03
C ASP A 250 -11.31 -2.93 21.30
N LEU A 251 -12.42 -3.66 21.22
CA LEU A 251 -13.31 -3.89 22.36
C LEU A 251 -13.44 -5.39 22.68
N ASN A 252 -13.48 -5.71 23.97
CA ASN A 252 -13.84 -7.04 24.45
C ASN A 252 -15.32 -7.35 24.15
N ALA A 253 -15.73 -8.61 24.30
CA ALA A 253 -17.12 -9.03 24.09
C ALA A 253 -18.15 -8.26 24.94
N ASP A 254 -17.75 -7.74 26.11
CA ASP A 254 -18.59 -6.91 26.98
C ASP A 254 -18.53 -5.40 26.64
N ARG A 255 -17.90 -5.03 25.52
CA ARG A 255 -17.69 -3.67 25.01
C ARG A 255 -16.78 -2.81 25.91
N THR A 256 -16.00 -3.43 26.79
CA THR A 256 -14.93 -2.71 27.48
C THR A 256 -13.71 -2.50 26.57
N PRO A 257 -12.99 -1.37 26.69
CA PRO A 257 -11.75 -1.13 25.97
C PRO A 257 -10.71 -2.23 26.17
N PHE A 258 -10.07 -2.65 25.08
CA PHE A 258 -8.91 -3.54 25.15
C PHE A 258 -7.61 -2.74 25.30
N ASN A 259 -6.67 -3.25 26.09
CA ASN A 259 -5.40 -2.54 26.32
C ASN A 259 -4.32 -3.02 25.35
N ALA A 260 -4.38 -2.58 24.09
CA ALA A 260 -3.31 -2.77 23.11
C ALA A 260 -3.32 -1.63 22.08
N TRP A 261 -2.21 -0.91 21.99
CA TRP A 261 -2.04 0.19 21.05
C TRP A 261 -1.40 -0.34 19.77
N SER A 262 -2.24 -0.76 18.83
CA SER A 262 -1.77 -1.27 17.55
C SER A 262 -1.87 -0.22 16.45
N VAL A 263 -1.02 -0.39 15.42
CA VAL A 263 -1.13 0.29 14.14
C VAL A 263 -2.53 0.17 13.52
N ALA A 264 -3.29 -0.89 13.85
CA ALA A 264 -4.65 -1.11 13.35
C ALA A 264 -5.62 0.04 13.65
N SER A 265 -5.43 0.75 14.76
CA SER A 265 -6.24 1.93 15.10
C SER A 265 -6.15 3.02 14.03
N TYR A 266 -5.03 3.11 13.29
CA TYR A 266 -4.83 4.12 12.24
C TYR A 266 -5.68 3.89 10.97
N TRP A 267 -6.35 2.74 10.85
CA TRP A 267 -7.44 2.59 9.87
C TRP A 267 -8.55 3.64 10.08
N ALA A 268 -8.69 4.20 11.29
CA ALA A 268 -9.60 5.31 11.56
C ALA A 268 -9.25 6.57 10.74
N LEU A 269 -7.96 6.82 10.48
CA LEU A 269 -7.52 7.91 9.62
C LEU A 269 -7.81 7.59 8.16
N LEU A 270 -7.36 6.44 7.65
CA LEU A 270 -7.56 6.12 6.24
C LEU A 270 -9.06 6.02 5.85
N SER A 271 -9.89 5.48 6.74
CA SER A 271 -11.35 5.43 6.56
C SER A 271 -12.01 6.82 6.60
N GLY A 272 -11.41 7.81 7.28
CA GLY A 272 -11.98 9.15 7.46
C GLY A 272 -13.02 9.25 8.58
N VAL A 273 -13.06 8.24 9.47
CA VAL A 273 -14.01 8.23 10.60
C VAL A 273 -13.58 9.16 11.72
N ALA A 274 -12.27 9.37 11.91
CA ALA A 274 -11.77 10.35 12.87
C ALA A 274 -12.20 11.78 12.51
N ASP A 275 -12.34 12.64 13.52
CA ASP A 275 -12.34 14.09 13.33
C ASP A 275 -10.91 14.65 13.33
N VAL A 276 -10.79 15.97 13.22
CA VAL A 276 -9.49 16.65 13.08
C VAL A 276 -8.71 16.59 14.39
N GLU A 277 -9.39 16.72 15.52
CA GLU A 277 -8.81 16.65 16.86
C GLU A 277 -8.28 15.24 17.17
N GLN A 278 -9.08 14.21 16.87
CA GLN A 278 -8.69 12.81 16.98
C GLN A 278 -7.51 12.50 16.08
N ALA A 279 -7.53 12.96 14.82
CA ALA A 279 -6.42 12.77 13.89
C ALA A 279 -5.14 13.46 14.36
N SER A 280 -5.25 14.64 14.96
CA SER A 280 -4.13 15.35 15.59
C SER A 280 -3.50 14.55 16.73
N SER A 281 -4.33 14.02 17.63
CA SER A 281 -3.87 13.16 18.73
C SER A 281 -3.20 11.88 18.22
N MET A 282 -3.82 11.21 17.25
CA MET A 282 -3.24 10.00 16.64
C MET A 282 -1.91 10.27 15.95
N ASN A 283 -1.79 11.39 15.23
CA ASN A 283 -0.53 11.84 14.64
C ASN A 283 0.52 12.07 15.72
N ALA A 284 0.19 12.75 16.82
CA ALA A 284 1.12 12.97 17.92
C ALA A 284 1.64 11.65 18.53
N HIS A 285 0.77 10.64 18.67
CA HIS A 285 1.16 9.32 19.17
C HIS A 285 2.16 8.58 18.28
N LEU A 286 2.14 8.80 16.95
CA LEU A 286 3.14 8.20 16.04
C LEU A 286 4.55 8.66 16.40
N PHE A 287 4.71 9.90 16.85
CA PHE A 287 6.00 10.52 17.16
C PHE A 287 6.37 10.47 18.67
N ASP A 288 5.61 9.72 19.48
CA ASP A 288 5.96 9.44 20.88
C ASP A 288 7.03 8.33 20.98
N GLU A 289 8.23 8.68 21.42
CA GLU A 289 9.37 7.75 21.63
C GLU A 289 9.06 6.67 22.67
N ALA A 290 8.19 6.97 23.63
CA ALA A 290 7.76 5.97 24.59
C ALA A 290 6.75 4.96 23.98
N ASN A 291 6.27 5.17 22.75
CA ASN A 291 5.27 4.31 22.12
C ASN A 291 5.58 3.92 20.67
N PHE A 292 5.14 4.67 19.66
CA PHE A 292 5.22 4.28 18.23
C PHE A 292 6.47 4.80 17.51
N LYS A 293 7.18 5.80 18.06
CA LYS A 293 8.39 6.33 17.42
C LYS A 293 9.59 5.43 17.68
N THR A 294 9.73 4.40 16.86
CA THR A 294 10.86 3.47 16.81
C THR A 294 11.93 3.94 15.80
N PRO A 295 13.18 3.44 15.87
CA PRO A 295 14.19 3.70 14.86
C PRO A 295 13.73 3.40 13.42
N PHE A 296 12.97 2.32 13.22
CA PHE A 296 12.22 2.05 12.00
C PHE A 296 10.73 2.09 12.35
N MET A 297 10.05 3.15 11.92
CA MET A 297 8.62 3.42 12.11
C MET A 297 7.79 2.81 10.97
N VAL A 298 6.51 2.48 11.18
CA VAL A 298 5.74 2.45 12.43
C VAL A 298 5.59 0.99 12.83
N PRO A 299 5.88 0.61 14.09
CA PRO A 299 5.75 -0.78 14.53
C PRO A 299 4.27 -1.17 14.56
N THR A 300 3.96 -2.45 14.34
CA THR A 300 2.57 -2.92 14.36
C THR A 300 1.90 -2.85 15.72
N LEU A 301 2.71 -2.76 16.78
CA LEU A 301 2.30 -2.65 18.17
C LEU A 301 3.22 -1.62 18.85
N GLY A 302 2.66 -0.64 19.56
CA GLY A 302 3.44 0.39 20.25
C GLY A 302 4.09 -0.16 21.53
N ARG A 303 5.24 0.41 21.93
CA ARG A 303 6.04 -0.04 23.09
C ARG A 303 5.29 -0.10 24.41
N LYS A 304 4.24 0.73 24.60
CA LYS A 304 3.43 0.72 25.83
C LYS A 304 2.46 -0.46 25.90
N SER A 305 2.25 -1.16 24.79
CA SER A 305 1.26 -2.22 24.70
C SER A 305 1.75 -3.50 25.37
N PRO A 306 0.89 -4.16 26.17
CA PRO A 306 1.12 -5.54 26.58
C PRO A 306 1.44 -6.43 25.38
N GLY A 307 2.58 -7.10 25.45
CA GLY A 307 3.02 -8.04 24.43
C GLY A 307 3.87 -7.45 23.30
N TYR A 308 4.22 -6.16 23.35
CA TYR A 308 5.28 -5.60 22.50
C TYR A 308 6.57 -6.42 22.63
N ASP A 309 7.17 -6.73 21.49
CA ASP A 309 8.41 -7.47 21.39
C ASP A 309 9.50 -6.58 20.80
N ALA A 310 10.51 -6.27 21.61
CA ALA A 310 11.60 -5.37 21.22
C ALA A 310 12.76 -6.09 20.49
N ASP A 311 12.71 -7.42 20.34
CA ASP A 311 13.79 -8.22 19.76
C ASP A 311 13.43 -8.63 18.32
N GLY A 312 13.35 -7.64 17.44
CA GLY A 312 12.98 -7.83 16.04
C GLY A 312 11.48 -7.85 15.78
N GLY A 313 10.66 -7.76 16.83
CA GLY A 313 9.22 -7.78 16.72
C GLY A 313 8.75 -9.15 16.29
N LEU A 314 8.24 -9.94 17.24
CA LEU A 314 7.61 -11.23 16.98
C LEU A 314 6.41 -11.09 16.03
N TYR A 315 6.67 -11.02 14.72
CA TYR A 315 5.69 -10.86 13.66
C TYR A 315 4.82 -9.60 13.84
N TRP A 316 3.51 -9.69 14.14
CA TRP A 316 2.63 -8.52 14.36
C TRP A 316 2.70 -7.92 15.77
N ARG A 317 3.70 -8.30 16.58
CA ARG A 317 3.90 -7.80 17.95
C ARG A 317 4.98 -6.73 18.08
N GLY A 318 5.38 -6.11 16.98
CA GLY A 318 6.34 -5.01 17.00
C GLY A 318 7.03 -4.76 15.66
N ALA A 319 7.15 -5.78 14.79
CA ALA A 319 7.86 -5.60 13.52
C ALA A 319 7.17 -4.55 12.65
N VAL A 320 7.92 -3.95 11.73
CA VAL A 320 7.39 -2.99 10.76
C VAL A 320 6.94 -3.73 9.51
N TRP A 321 5.73 -3.42 9.06
CA TRP A 321 5.12 -3.97 7.87
C TRP A 321 4.75 -2.86 6.90
N VAL A 322 5.27 -2.93 5.67
CA VAL A 322 4.99 -1.98 4.59
C VAL A 322 3.49 -1.72 4.35
N PRO A 323 2.58 -2.72 4.35
CA PRO A 323 1.15 -2.44 4.14
C PRO A 323 0.54 -1.54 5.22
N THR A 324 0.86 -1.78 6.50
CA THR A 324 0.34 -0.93 7.59
C THR A 324 0.98 0.44 7.62
N ASN A 325 2.27 0.55 7.27
CA ASN A 325 2.92 1.85 7.09
C ASN A 325 2.27 2.64 5.94
N THR A 326 2.01 1.99 4.82
CA THR A 326 1.33 2.61 3.67
C THR A 326 -0.07 3.10 4.07
N MET A 327 -0.80 2.30 4.85
CA MET A 327 -2.09 2.68 5.42
C MET A 327 -1.98 3.93 6.31
N VAL A 328 -0.99 3.99 7.21
CA VAL A 328 -0.74 5.16 8.07
C VAL A 328 -0.39 6.40 7.24
N ILE A 329 0.54 6.28 6.29
CA ILE A 329 0.97 7.37 5.40
C ILE A 329 -0.22 7.96 4.64
N LYS A 330 -1.03 7.11 3.99
CA LYS A 330 -2.22 7.56 3.26
C LYS A 330 -3.30 8.14 4.18
N GLY A 331 -3.43 7.60 5.40
CA GLY A 331 -4.31 8.15 6.44
C GLY A 331 -3.90 9.55 6.88
N LEU A 332 -2.61 9.79 7.13
CA LEU A 332 -2.08 11.10 7.49
C LEU A 332 -2.27 12.13 6.36
N GLN A 333 -1.97 11.74 5.12
CA GLN A 333 -2.18 12.58 3.93
C GLN A 333 -3.65 13.01 3.79
N LYS A 334 -4.59 12.12 4.08
CA LYS A 334 -6.03 12.41 4.04
C LYS A 334 -6.46 13.51 5.03
N TYR A 335 -5.72 13.70 6.11
CA TYR A 335 -5.94 14.76 7.11
C TYR A 335 -5.00 15.97 6.96
N GLY A 336 -4.22 16.02 5.88
CA GLY A 336 -3.29 17.12 5.62
C GLY A 336 -2.00 17.08 6.44
N TYR A 337 -1.71 15.97 7.14
CA TYR A 337 -0.44 15.74 7.83
C TYR A 337 0.65 15.27 6.84
N THR A 338 0.82 16.05 5.77
CA THR A 338 1.70 15.71 4.63
C THR A 338 3.16 15.56 5.05
N ASP A 339 3.66 16.46 5.90
CA ASP A 339 5.06 16.42 6.33
C ASP A 339 5.34 15.22 7.26
N ALA A 340 4.40 14.91 8.16
CA ALA A 340 4.48 13.72 9.03
C ALA A 340 4.42 12.42 8.22
N ALA A 341 3.52 12.36 7.22
CA ALA A 341 3.45 11.23 6.30
C ALA A 341 4.77 11.03 5.54
N ARG A 342 5.40 12.14 5.12
CA ARG A 342 6.69 12.12 4.43
C ARG A 342 7.85 11.71 5.34
N GLU A 343 7.86 12.14 6.61
CA GLU A 343 8.86 11.71 7.59
C GLU A 343 8.83 10.19 7.80
N ILE A 344 7.63 9.61 7.97
CA ILE A 344 7.46 8.15 8.10
C ILE A 344 7.84 7.43 6.80
N ALA A 345 7.50 8.00 5.64
CA ALA A 345 7.87 7.44 4.35
C ALA A 345 9.39 7.37 4.16
N ILE A 346 10.13 8.45 4.47
CA ILE A 346 11.60 8.45 4.40
C ILE A 346 12.17 7.45 5.39
N ASN A 347 11.76 7.51 6.65
CA ASN A 347 12.24 6.60 7.67
C ASN A 347 12.05 5.13 7.26
N GLY A 348 10.91 4.80 6.67
CA GLY A 348 10.63 3.47 6.16
C GLY A 348 11.53 3.06 4.99
N LEU A 349 11.77 3.97 4.04
CA LEU A 349 12.67 3.71 2.92
C LEU A 349 14.11 3.51 3.39
N GLU A 350 14.61 4.39 4.27
CA GLU A 350 15.96 4.30 4.83
C GLU A 350 16.15 3.01 5.64
N GLY A 351 15.17 2.61 6.45
CA GLY A 351 15.19 1.35 7.18
C GLY A 351 15.26 0.12 6.28
N MET A 352 14.51 0.13 5.17
CA MET A 352 14.58 -0.94 4.17
C MET A 352 15.91 -0.95 3.41
N VAL A 353 16.44 0.22 3.03
CA VAL A 353 17.75 0.34 2.36
C VAL A 353 18.87 -0.16 3.26
N ALA A 354 18.85 0.20 4.55
CA ALA A 354 19.80 -0.31 5.53
C ALA A 354 19.72 -1.85 5.63
N THR A 355 18.51 -2.40 5.70
CA THR A 355 18.30 -3.86 5.76
C THR A 355 18.76 -4.55 4.47
N TRP A 356 18.50 -3.96 3.32
CA TRP A 356 18.96 -4.47 2.03
C TRP A 356 20.49 -4.46 1.92
N ARG A 357 21.17 -3.41 2.37
CA ARG A 357 22.65 -3.34 2.38
C ARG A 357 23.28 -4.45 3.23
N GLU A 358 22.69 -4.77 4.37
CA GLU A 358 23.19 -5.81 5.28
C GLU A 358 22.84 -7.24 4.83
N THR A 359 21.68 -7.43 4.21
CA THR A 359 21.13 -8.77 3.96
C THR A 359 21.07 -9.17 2.48
N GLY A 360 21.21 -8.22 1.56
CA GLY A 360 21.15 -8.42 0.11
C GLY A 360 19.75 -8.62 -0.47
N THR A 361 18.66 -8.43 0.30
CA THR A 361 17.29 -8.66 -0.17
C THR A 361 16.23 -7.78 0.51
N LEU A 362 15.04 -7.72 -0.08
CA LEU A 362 13.80 -7.27 0.56
C LEU A 362 13.20 -8.38 1.44
N TRP A 363 12.48 -7.99 2.48
CA TRP A 363 11.90 -8.87 3.48
C TRP A 363 10.41 -8.60 3.65
N GLU A 364 9.71 -9.62 4.17
CA GLU A 364 8.29 -9.57 4.49
C GLU A 364 7.94 -8.51 5.54
N ASN A 365 8.81 -8.38 6.54
CA ASN A 365 8.72 -7.42 7.64
C ASN A 365 10.13 -7.12 8.20
N TYR A 366 10.22 -6.03 8.96
CA TYR A 366 11.49 -5.43 9.37
C TYR A 366 11.57 -5.22 10.88
N ASP A 367 12.79 -5.28 11.43
CA ASP A 367 13.05 -5.01 12.85
C ASP A 367 12.86 -3.51 13.11
N GLN A 368 11.93 -3.19 14.00
CA GLN A 368 11.57 -1.83 14.34
C GLN A 368 12.64 -1.10 15.18
N GLU A 369 13.42 -1.84 15.97
CA GLU A 369 14.45 -1.29 16.87
C GLU A 369 15.84 -1.25 16.23
N ASN A 370 16.10 -2.13 15.24
CA ASN A 370 17.42 -2.26 14.61
C ASN A 370 17.32 -2.20 13.08
N PRO A 371 17.26 -0.99 12.47
CA PRO A 371 17.42 -0.81 11.03
C PRO A 371 18.69 -1.55 10.54
N GLY A 372 18.59 -2.27 9.43
CA GLY A 372 19.64 -3.21 9.01
C GLY A 372 19.28 -4.68 9.25
N LYS A 373 18.26 -4.97 10.08
CA LYS A 373 17.78 -6.32 10.34
C LYS A 373 16.35 -6.54 9.84
N ARG A 374 16.10 -7.77 9.41
CA ARG A 374 14.75 -8.29 9.16
C ARG A 374 13.99 -8.46 10.49
N GLY A 375 12.67 -8.38 10.46
CA GLY A 375 11.86 -8.68 11.64
C GLY A 375 11.83 -10.17 11.99
N GLU A 376 11.36 -10.51 13.18
CA GLU A 376 11.23 -11.91 13.58
C GLU A 376 10.13 -12.62 12.76
N ARG A 377 10.40 -13.86 12.32
CA ARG A 377 9.51 -14.63 11.41
C ARG A 377 9.18 -13.90 10.10
N SER A 378 10.21 -13.45 9.40
CA SER A 378 10.12 -12.86 8.07
C SER A 378 10.69 -13.76 6.98
N ARG A 379 10.14 -13.63 5.77
CA ARG A 379 10.64 -14.27 4.55
C ARG A 379 11.62 -13.38 3.77
N PRO A 380 12.72 -13.95 3.23
CA PRO A 380 13.61 -13.27 2.28
C PRO A 380 13.01 -13.24 0.87
N ASP A 381 13.65 -12.48 -0.02
CA ASP A 381 13.24 -12.29 -1.42
C ASP A 381 11.77 -11.87 -1.56
N PHE A 382 11.27 -11.14 -0.58
CA PHE A 382 9.86 -10.75 -0.49
C PHE A 382 9.68 -9.37 -1.10
N VAL A 383 9.31 -9.33 -2.38
CA VAL A 383 8.81 -8.10 -3.00
C VAL A 383 7.35 -7.89 -2.60
N GLY A 384 6.43 -8.79 -2.95
CA GLY A 384 5.02 -8.80 -2.49
C GLY A 384 4.45 -7.41 -2.21
N TRP A 385 3.84 -7.21 -1.03
CA TRP A 385 3.47 -5.86 -0.56
C TRP A 385 4.66 -4.93 -0.25
N SER A 386 5.86 -5.47 0.02
CA SER A 386 7.03 -4.69 0.42
C SER A 386 7.53 -3.78 -0.70
N GLY A 387 7.23 -4.11 -1.97
CA GLY A 387 7.52 -3.27 -3.14
C GLY A 387 6.83 -1.90 -3.11
N VAL A 388 5.75 -1.72 -2.34
CA VAL A 388 5.04 -0.44 -2.23
C VAL A 388 5.97 0.67 -1.71
N GLN A 389 6.80 0.39 -0.71
CA GLN A 389 7.66 1.39 -0.08
C GLN A 389 8.74 1.96 -1.03
N PRO A 390 9.60 1.14 -1.68
CA PRO A 390 10.62 1.64 -2.59
C PRO A 390 10.09 2.13 -3.92
N ILE A 391 8.86 1.76 -4.33
CA ILE A 391 8.30 2.12 -5.64
C ILE A 391 7.25 3.22 -5.50
N ALA A 392 6.05 2.86 -5.03
CA ALA A 392 4.91 3.77 -4.99
C ALA A 392 5.12 4.88 -3.96
N THR A 393 5.57 4.57 -2.74
CA THR A 393 5.79 5.60 -1.69
C THR A 393 6.94 6.54 -2.05
N LEU A 394 8.00 6.04 -2.72
CA LEU A 394 9.08 6.89 -3.24
C LEU A 394 8.53 7.95 -4.22
N ILE A 395 7.75 7.53 -5.20
CA ILE A 395 7.17 8.44 -6.21
C ILE A 395 6.09 9.35 -5.58
N GLU A 396 5.12 8.77 -4.88
CA GLU A 396 3.89 9.45 -4.44
C GLU A 396 4.08 10.36 -3.23
N THR A 397 5.01 10.02 -2.33
CA THR A 397 5.12 10.65 -1.01
C THR A 397 6.47 11.32 -0.78
N ILE A 398 7.58 10.66 -1.16
CA ILE A 398 8.92 11.20 -0.93
C ILE A 398 9.24 12.26 -1.99
N ILE A 399 9.20 11.89 -3.27
CA ILE A 399 9.29 12.80 -4.43
C ILE A 399 8.02 13.66 -4.52
N GLY A 400 6.87 13.07 -4.17
CA GLY A 400 5.60 13.79 -3.97
C GLY A 400 4.74 13.93 -5.22
N ILE A 401 4.94 13.11 -6.26
CA ILE A 401 4.21 13.17 -7.53
C ILE A 401 3.01 12.22 -7.50
N GLN A 402 1.82 12.74 -7.71
CA GLN A 402 0.59 11.97 -7.80
C GLN A 402 -0.22 12.35 -9.04
N THR A 403 -0.57 11.34 -9.83
CA THR A 403 -1.39 11.51 -11.04
C THR A 403 -2.88 11.55 -10.69
N ASN A 404 -3.66 12.37 -11.39
CA ASN A 404 -5.11 12.43 -11.29
C ASN A 404 -5.70 12.52 -12.70
N ALA A 405 -5.80 11.35 -13.36
CA ALA A 405 -6.27 11.21 -14.72
C ALA A 405 -7.70 11.73 -14.96
N PRO A 406 -8.68 11.49 -14.06
CA PRO A 406 -10.05 12.02 -14.23
C PRO A 406 -10.12 13.55 -14.33
N GLU A 407 -9.26 14.27 -13.62
CA GLU A 407 -9.20 15.73 -13.64
C GLU A 407 -8.13 16.28 -14.59
N ASN A 408 -7.47 15.42 -15.37
CA ASN A 408 -6.35 15.77 -16.25
C ASN A 408 -5.28 16.61 -15.56
N ARG A 409 -4.88 16.22 -14.34
CA ARG A 409 -3.90 16.96 -13.55
C ARG A 409 -2.88 16.05 -12.85
N ILE A 410 -1.73 16.63 -12.53
CA ILE A 410 -0.71 16.03 -11.66
C ILE A 410 -0.54 16.95 -10.45
N GLU A 411 -0.50 16.34 -9.27
CA GLU A 411 -0.28 17.02 -7.99
C GLU A 411 1.16 16.73 -7.54
N TRP A 412 1.91 17.78 -7.21
CA TRP A 412 3.31 17.67 -6.77
C TRP A 412 3.52 18.36 -5.42
N THR A 413 3.70 17.56 -4.37
CA THR A 413 4.09 18.02 -3.04
C THR A 413 5.61 18.22 -2.99
N LEU A 414 6.06 19.46 -3.14
CA LEU A 414 7.45 19.82 -3.36
C LEU A 414 8.16 20.18 -2.03
N ARG A 415 8.68 19.16 -1.32
CA ARG A 415 9.39 19.34 -0.03
C ARG A 415 10.90 19.15 -0.11
N MET A 416 11.42 18.53 -1.16
CA MET A 416 12.86 18.27 -1.33
C MET A 416 13.61 19.53 -1.80
N THR A 417 14.93 19.54 -1.59
CA THR A 417 15.81 20.67 -1.93
C THR A 417 16.87 20.32 -2.96
N GLU A 418 17.24 19.05 -3.05
CA GLU A 418 18.05 18.44 -4.08
C GLU A 418 17.32 18.40 -5.43
N GLU A 419 18.04 18.16 -6.53
CA GLU A 419 17.37 17.85 -7.80
C GLU A 419 16.56 16.56 -7.65
N HIS A 420 15.27 16.61 -7.96
CA HIS A 420 14.37 15.47 -7.80
C HIS A 420 13.19 15.51 -8.77
N GLY A 421 12.54 14.36 -8.93
CA GLY A 421 11.41 14.23 -9.84
C GLY A 421 11.23 12.81 -10.39
N ALA A 422 10.56 12.69 -11.53
CA ALA A 422 10.40 11.42 -12.25
C ALA A 422 10.40 11.67 -13.76
N ARG A 423 11.14 10.84 -14.51
CA ARG A 423 11.07 10.79 -15.98
C ARG A 423 10.30 9.58 -16.45
N ASP A 424 9.84 9.63 -17.70
CA ASP A 424 9.11 8.55 -18.36
C ASP A 424 7.92 8.05 -17.54
N LEU A 425 7.20 8.96 -16.86
CA LEU A 425 6.01 8.60 -16.10
C LEU A 425 4.80 8.55 -17.03
N LYS A 426 4.30 7.34 -17.31
CA LYS A 426 3.02 7.17 -18.02
C LYS A 426 1.82 7.14 -17.08
N TRP A 427 0.72 7.70 -17.56
CA TRP A 427 -0.55 7.80 -16.83
C TRP A 427 -1.73 8.05 -17.76
N GLY A 428 -2.92 8.17 -17.19
CA GLY A 428 -4.12 8.46 -17.94
C GLY A 428 -4.61 7.27 -18.77
N PRO A 429 -5.62 7.51 -19.64
CA PRO A 429 -6.28 6.44 -20.36
C PRO A 429 -5.30 5.62 -21.20
N ASN A 430 -5.29 4.30 -20.98
CA ASN A 430 -4.40 3.34 -21.64
C ASN A 430 -2.90 3.66 -21.51
N TYR A 431 -2.48 4.39 -20.46
CA TYR A 431 -1.09 4.79 -20.26
C TYR A 431 -0.52 5.64 -21.40
N MET A 432 -1.37 6.37 -22.12
CA MET A 432 -0.96 7.13 -23.31
C MET A 432 -0.43 8.54 -23.00
N ARG A 433 -0.58 9.03 -21.77
CA ARG A 433 0.03 10.31 -21.35
C ARG A 433 1.39 10.00 -20.75
N GLU A 434 2.39 10.77 -21.14
CA GLU A 434 3.78 10.63 -20.71
C GLU A 434 4.31 11.98 -20.27
N VAL A 435 5.05 12.00 -19.17
CA VAL A 435 5.59 13.22 -18.59
C VAL A 435 6.96 12.99 -17.95
N ASP A 436 7.83 13.98 -18.12
CA ASP A 436 9.00 14.19 -17.29
C ASP A 436 8.73 15.37 -16.38
N LEU A 437 8.96 15.18 -15.08
CA LEU A 437 8.83 16.18 -14.04
C LEU A 437 10.17 16.28 -13.31
N VAL A 438 10.87 17.40 -13.43
CA VAL A 438 12.16 17.63 -12.75
C VAL A 438 12.13 18.98 -12.04
N ALA A 439 12.48 18.99 -10.76
CA ALA A 439 12.71 20.19 -9.98
C ALA A 439 14.22 20.37 -9.81
N GLU A 440 14.74 21.54 -10.18
CA GLU A 440 16.15 21.88 -9.94
C GLU A 440 16.44 22.00 -8.44
N SER A 441 17.70 21.82 -8.06
CA SER A 441 18.14 22.00 -6.68
C SER A 441 17.97 23.46 -6.20
N ARG A 442 17.75 23.61 -4.90
CA ARG A 442 17.49 24.88 -4.22
C ARG A 442 18.11 24.88 -2.83
N THR A 443 18.42 26.06 -2.31
CA THR A 443 19.14 26.20 -1.02
C THR A 443 18.30 25.86 0.21
N SER A 444 16.97 25.98 0.13
CA SER A 444 16.03 25.70 1.22
C SER A 444 14.62 25.50 0.65
N THR A 445 13.69 24.98 1.47
CA THR A 445 12.31 24.71 1.06
C THR A 445 11.51 25.97 0.68
N ASP A 446 11.91 27.13 1.19
CA ASP A 446 11.36 28.46 0.89
C ASP A 446 12.17 29.24 -0.16
N SER A 447 13.22 28.63 -0.74
CA SER A 447 13.95 29.22 -1.86
C SER A 447 13.18 29.04 -3.18
N PRO A 448 13.33 29.98 -4.13
CA PRO A 448 12.78 29.80 -5.47
C PRO A 448 13.26 28.51 -6.12
N VAL A 449 12.40 27.91 -6.94
CA VAL A 449 12.67 26.64 -7.61
C VAL A 449 12.14 26.64 -9.03
N SER A 450 12.95 26.09 -9.94
CA SER A 450 12.62 25.92 -11.35
C SER A 450 12.14 24.49 -11.58
N LEU A 451 10.99 24.34 -12.21
CA LEU A 451 10.47 23.05 -12.66
C LEU A 451 10.66 22.93 -14.17
N ILE A 452 11.27 21.84 -14.62
CA ILE A 452 11.48 21.50 -16.02
C ILE A 452 10.57 20.34 -16.38
N ILE A 453 9.60 20.60 -17.25
CA ILE A 453 8.52 19.66 -17.58
C ILE A 453 8.52 19.35 -19.08
N SER A 454 8.51 18.07 -19.42
CA SER A 454 8.25 17.59 -20.79
C SER A 454 6.99 16.75 -20.77
N SER A 455 6.10 16.91 -21.76
CA SER A 455 4.92 16.06 -21.86
C SER A 455 4.43 15.89 -23.30
N ASN A 456 3.87 14.70 -23.57
CA ASN A 456 3.26 14.38 -24.86
C ASN A 456 1.81 14.89 -24.98
N THR A 457 1.20 15.36 -23.88
CA THR A 457 -0.19 15.86 -23.81
C THR A 457 -0.31 17.05 -22.85
N PRO A 458 -1.28 17.97 -23.04
CA PRO A 458 -1.49 19.06 -22.10
C PRO A 458 -2.21 18.59 -20.81
N PHE A 459 -1.83 19.15 -19.67
CA PHE A 459 -2.44 18.87 -18.36
C PHE A 459 -2.25 20.03 -17.37
N THR A 460 -2.96 19.99 -16.24
CA THR A 460 -2.77 20.95 -15.14
C THR A 460 -1.75 20.40 -14.13
N LEU A 461 -0.68 21.14 -13.86
CA LEU A 461 0.25 20.83 -12.77
C LEU A 461 -0.12 21.65 -11.53
N VAL A 462 -0.42 20.98 -10.42
CA VAL A 462 -0.71 21.61 -9.12
C VAL A 462 0.49 21.36 -8.21
N VAL A 463 1.18 22.42 -7.78
CA VAL A 463 2.37 22.33 -6.95
C VAL A 463 2.08 22.90 -5.57
N ASP A 464 2.24 22.07 -4.53
CA ASP A 464 2.18 22.47 -3.13
C ASP A 464 3.59 22.48 -2.54
N THR A 465 4.08 23.66 -2.17
CA THR A 465 5.41 23.82 -1.55
C THR A 465 5.39 23.82 -0.02
N GLY A 466 4.21 23.73 0.60
CA GLY A 466 4.01 23.93 2.05
C GLY A 466 3.79 25.38 2.44
N TYR A 467 4.16 26.33 1.57
CA TYR A 467 3.91 27.76 1.75
C TYR A 467 2.82 28.28 0.81
N THR A 468 2.80 27.78 -0.42
CA THR A 468 1.87 28.20 -1.47
C THR A 468 1.47 27.01 -2.32
N ILE A 469 0.21 27.02 -2.78
CA ILE A 469 -0.27 26.12 -3.82
C ILE A 469 -0.39 26.92 -5.11
N LYS A 470 0.24 26.44 -6.19
CA LYS A 470 0.20 27.07 -7.52
C LYS A 470 -0.27 26.08 -8.58
N GLU A 471 -1.02 26.59 -9.55
CA GLU A 471 -1.49 25.82 -10.68
C GLU A 471 -0.84 26.33 -11.97
N PHE A 472 -0.36 25.42 -12.80
CA PHE A 472 0.27 25.70 -14.09
C PHE A 472 -0.43 24.90 -15.18
N GLY A 473 -0.68 25.53 -16.33
CA GLY A 473 -1.03 24.83 -17.56
C GLY A 473 0.24 24.32 -18.21
N VAL A 474 0.40 23.00 -18.29
CA VAL A 474 1.49 22.36 -19.04
C VAL A 474 0.97 22.06 -20.44
N GLU A 475 1.68 22.55 -21.45
CA GLU A 475 1.35 22.28 -22.85
C GLU A 475 2.06 21.01 -23.34
N LYS A 476 1.70 20.55 -24.54
CA LYS A 476 2.49 19.52 -25.21
C LYS A 476 3.83 20.11 -25.66
N GLY A 477 4.93 19.48 -25.28
CA GLY A 477 6.28 19.92 -25.65
C GLY A 477 7.35 19.40 -24.70
N SER A 478 8.58 19.86 -24.90
CA SER A 478 9.73 19.49 -24.07
C SER A 478 10.31 20.71 -23.37
N ASN A 479 10.88 20.49 -22.18
CA ASN A 479 11.64 21.48 -21.42
C ASN A 479 10.88 22.79 -21.15
N GLN A 480 9.61 22.69 -20.78
CA GLN A 480 8.83 23.83 -20.29
C GLN A 480 9.29 24.19 -18.88
N THR A 481 9.64 25.46 -18.66
CA THR A 481 10.16 25.93 -17.38
C THR A 481 9.12 26.72 -16.60
N PHE A 482 8.87 26.32 -15.35
CA PHE A 482 8.00 27.03 -14.42
C PHE A 482 8.80 27.47 -13.20
N LEU A 483 8.85 28.78 -12.94
CA LEU A 483 9.52 29.33 -11.76
C LEU A 483 8.51 29.53 -10.62
N ILE A 484 8.80 28.93 -9.47
CA ILE A 484 8.05 29.11 -8.24
C ILE A 484 8.85 30.02 -7.30
N GLN A 485 8.26 31.16 -6.94
CA GLN A 485 8.75 32.08 -5.92
C GLN A 485 7.76 32.13 -4.73
N HIS A 486 8.28 32.20 -3.51
CA HIS A 486 7.48 32.29 -2.28
C HIS A 486 7.10 33.73 -1.92
#